data_AF-A0A945NHI5-F1
#
_entry.id   AF-A0A945NHI5-F1
#
_cell.length_a   1.000
_cell.length_b   1.000
_cell.length_c   1.000
_cell.angle_alpha   90.00
_cell.angle_beta   90.00
_cell.angle_gamma   90.00
#
_symmetry.space_group_name_H-M   'P 1'
#
loop_
_entity.id
_entity.type
_entity.pdbx_description
1 polymer ?
#
loop_
_entity_poly.entity_id
_entity_poly.type
_entity_poly.pdbx_seq_one_letter_code
_entity_poly.pdbx_strand_id
1 'polypeptide(L)'
;RSKGGTERATNAKFLQPIIEDWLATLTRDEAVNTLNEVGVPTGPVYTAEDVFQDPQVKARGMLMPIDDPEVGEYAFTRSPIHLSEAPELPKNAAPKLGGDTDWVLRDVLGYDDAKVSALVESEIVEIG
;
A
#
# COMPACT_ATOMS: atom_id res chain seq x y z
N ARG A 1 -24.22 -11.95 33.23
CA ARG A 1 -22.82 -11.44 33.16
C ARG A 1 -21.89 -12.65 33.07
N SER A 2 -21.11 -12.78 32.01
CA SER A 2 -20.09 -13.86 31.85
C SER A 2 -18.94 -13.67 32.85
N LYS A 3 -18.38 -14.75 33.43
CA LYS A 3 -17.31 -14.67 34.44
C LYS A 3 -15.92 -14.50 33.84
N GLY A 4 -15.71 -14.80 32.56
CA GLY A 4 -14.40 -14.68 31.89
C GLY A 4 -14.47 -14.60 30.36
N GLY A 5 -13.31 -14.43 29.71
CA GLY A 5 -13.21 -14.34 28.24
C GLY A 5 -13.68 -15.59 27.52
N THR A 6 -13.28 -16.77 28.01
CA THR A 6 -13.67 -18.07 27.43
C THR A 6 -15.19 -18.27 27.48
N GLU A 7 -15.82 -17.99 28.62
CA GLU A 7 -17.28 -18.10 28.75
C GLU A 7 -18.02 -17.11 27.85
N ARG A 8 -17.50 -15.90 27.62
CA ARG A 8 -18.07 -14.98 26.62
C ARG A 8 -18.00 -15.56 25.22
N ALA A 9 -16.85 -16.11 24.83
CA ALA A 9 -16.66 -16.69 23.51
C ALA A 9 -17.62 -17.86 23.26
N THR A 10 -17.84 -18.74 24.25
CA THR A 10 -18.82 -19.84 24.13
C THR A 10 -20.25 -19.31 23.93
N ASN A 11 -20.58 -18.14 24.48
CA ASN A 11 -21.89 -17.50 24.34
C ASN A 11 -21.97 -16.52 23.16
N ALA A 12 -21.00 -16.50 22.24
CA ALA A 12 -20.96 -15.55 21.13
C ALA A 12 -22.26 -15.56 20.30
N LYS A 13 -22.83 -16.73 20.00
CA LYS A 13 -24.09 -16.85 19.25
C LYS A 13 -25.28 -16.15 19.89
N PHE A 14 -25.27 -16.01 21.22
CA PHE A 14 -26.30 -15.28 21.96
C PHE A 14 -26.01 -13.78 22.01
N LEU A 15 -24.73 -13.40 22.17
CA LEU A 15 -24.31 -12.00 22.28
C LEU A 15 -24.31 -11.26 20.94
N GLN A 16 -23.97 -11.95 19.86
CA GLN A 16 -23.84 -11.39 18.52
C GLN A 16 -25.09 -10.65 18.03
N PRO A 17 -26.31 -11.24 18.04
CA PRO A 17 -27.49 -10.52 17.56
C PRO A 17 -27.80 -9.26 18.39
N ILE A 18 -27.52 -9.27 19.70
CA ILE A 18 -27.73 -8.10 20.57
C ILE A 18 -26.80 -6.94 20.15
N ILE A 19 -25.55 -7.26 19.81
CA ILE A 19 -24.57 -6.28 19.34
C ILE A 19 -24.93 -5.80 17.94
N GLU A 20 -25.31 -6.70 17.04
CA GLU A 20 -25.73 -6.39 15.66
C GLU A 20 -26.97 -5.50 15.63
N ASP A 21 -27.98 -5.80 16.44
CA ASP A 21 -29.20 -4.99 16.55
C ASP A 21 -28.89 -3.57 17.02
N TRP A 22 -27.97 -3.41 17.96
CA TRP A 22 -27.52 -2.08 18.39
C TRP A 22 -26.72 -1.36 17.30
N LEU A 23 -25.77 -2.04 16.66
CA LEU A 23 -24.98 -1.48 15.55
C LEU A 23 -25.87 -1.05 14.38
N ALA A 24 -26.94 -1.78 14.09
CA ALA A 24 -27.89 -1.45 13.02
C ALA A 24 -28.65 -0.13 13.24
N THR A 25 -28.64 0.42 14.47
CA THR A 25 -29.25 1.72 14.78
C THR A 25 -28.32 2.90 14.55
N LEU A 26 -27.04 2.65 14.22
CA LEU A 26 -26.00 3.66 14.10
C LEU A 26 -25.38 3.61 12.70
N THR A 27 -24.85 4.75 12.26
CA THR A 27 -23.87 4.75 11.18
C THR A 27 -22.56 4.10 11.65
N ARG A 28 -21.74 3.65 10.70
CA ARG A 28 -20.39 3.10 10.96
C ARG A 28 -19.57 4.03 11.87
N ASP A 29 -19.54 5.32 11.55
CA ASP A 29 -18.68 6.28 12.23
C ASP A 29 -19.19 6.58 13.66
N GLU A 30 -20.51 6.67 13.85
CA GLU A 30 -21.12 6.80 15.18
C GLU A 30 -20.80 5.59 16.07
N ALA A 31 -20.91 4.37 15.53
CA ALA A 31 -20.58 3.16 16.27
C ALA A 31 -19.10 3.11 16.67
N VAL A 32 -18.19 3.40 15.72
CA VAL A 32 -16.74 3.44 15.97
C VAL A 32 -16.41 4.46 17.06
N ASN A 33 -16.94 5.69 16.96
CA ASN A 33 -16.67 6.75 17.93
C ASN A 33 -17.21 6.37 19.32
N THR A 34 -18.46 5.91 19.40
CA THR A 34 -19.09 5.52 20.67
C THR A 34 -18.31 4.41 21.37
N LEU A 35 -17.87 3.39 20.63
CA LEU A 35 -17.10 2.27 21.19
C LEU A 35 -15.70 2.72 21.62
N ASN A 36 -15.03 3.56 20.84
CA ASN A 36 -13.71 4.07 21.17
C ASN A 36 -13.72 5.00 22.41
N GLU A 37 -14.76 5.82 22.58
CA GLU A 37 -14.94 6.69 23.76
C GLU A 37 -14.97 5.91 25.08
N VAL A 38 -15.50 4.68 25.06
CA VAL A 38 -15.54 3.79 26.23
C VAL A 38 -14.36 2.81 26.28
N GLY A 39 -13.35 2.99 25.41
CA GLY A 39 -12.12 2.20 25.38
C GLY A 39 -12.24 0.83 24.72
N VAL A 40 -13.31 0.59 23.93
CA VAL A 40 -13.44 -0.62 23.12
C VAL A 40 -12.72 -0.40 21.78
N PRO A 41 -11.58 -1.06 21.54
CA PRO A 41 -10.79 -0.81 20.33
C PRO A 41 -11.57 -1.24 19.09
N THR A 42 -11.96 -0.25 18.29
CA THR A 42 -12.78 -0.45 17.09
C THR A 42 -12.29 0.45 15.96
N GLY A 43 -12.39 -0.04 14.73
CA GLY A 43 -12.07 0.73 13.53
C GLY A 43 -13.09 0.48 12.42
N PRO A 44 -13.25 1.43 11.50
CA PRO A 44 -14.08 1.25 10.32
C PRO A 44 -13.52 0.18 9.38
N VAL A 45 -14.41 -0.50 8.66
CA VAL A 45 -14.01 -1.30 7.49
C VAL A 45 -13.91 -0.35 6.30
N TYR A 46 -12.72 -0.23 5.72
CA TYR A 46 -12.45 0.68 4.61
C TYR A 46 -12.70 0.04 3.24
N THR A 47 -13.26 0.86 2.36
CA THR A 47 -13.20 0.68 0.90
C THR A 47 -11.86 1.19 0.38
N ALA A 48 -11.57 0.96 -0.91
CA ALA A 48 -10.41 1.56 -1.54
C ALA A 48 -10.47 3.09 -1.45
N GLU A 49 -11.60 3.70 -1.78
CA GLU A 49 -11.78 5.16 -1.72
C GLU A 49 -11.53 5.74 -0.33
N ASP A 50 -11.99 5.07 0.73
CA ASP A 50 -11.73 5.49 2.12
C ASP A 50 -10.21 5.59 2.39
N VAL A 51 -9.41 4.64 1.92
CA VAL A 51 -7.95 4.64 2.11
C VAL A 51 -7.31 5.88 1.46
N PHE A 52 -7.74 6.26 0.26
CA PHE A 52 -7.21 7.44 -0.42
C PHE A 52 -7.57 8.75 0.30
N GLN A 53 -8.69 8.78 1.01
CA GLN A 53 -9.15 9.97 1.72
C GLN A 53 -8.68 10.03 3.18
N ASP A 54 -8.23 8.92 3.75
CA ASP A 54 -7.90 8.78 5.17
C ASP A 54 -6.80 9.78 5.64
N PRO A 55 -7.05 10.53 6.73
CA PRO A 55 -6.08 11.50 7.25
C PRO A 55 -4.76 10.89 7.72
N GLN A 56 -4.77 9.67 8.28
CA GLN A 56 -3.55 8.99 8.73
C GLN A 56 -2.73 8.47 7.53
N VAL A 57 -3.38 7.93 6.50
CA VAL A 57 -2.73 7.52 5.25
C VAL A 57 -2.01 8.72 4.61
N LYS A 58 -2.67 9.88 4.56
CA LYS A 58 -2.09 11.15 4.08
C LYS A 58 -0.96 11.64 4.98
N ALA A 59 -1.16 11.69 6.30
CA ALA A 59 -0.17 12.16 7.25
C ALA A 59 1.10 11.31 7.27
N ARG A 60 0.98 10.00 7.02
CA ARG A 60 2.11 9.08 6.92
C ARG A 60 2.74 9.04 5.52
N GLY A 61 2.18 9.73 4.52
CA GLY A 61 2.68 9.68 3.15
C GLY A 61 2.67 8.26 2.57
N MET A 62 1.68 7.45 2.93
CA MET A 62 1.60 6.03 2.55
C MET A 62 1.28 5.84 1.07
N LEU A 63 0.62 6.83 0.45
CA LEU A 63 0.38 6.89 -0.98
C LEU A 63 1.19 8.05 -1.55
N MET A 64 1.93 7.80 -2.63
CA MET A 64 2.75 8.81 -3.30
C MET A 64 2.35 8.92 -4.77
N PRO A 65 2.29 10.14 -5.32
CA PRO A 65 2.09 10.31 -6.75
C PRO A 65 3.34 9.83 -7.49
N ILE A 66 3.13 9.04 -8.53
CA ILE A 66 4.10 8.67 -9.55
C ILE A 66 3.62 9.29 -10.86
N ASP A 67 4.48 10.09 -11.48
CA ASP A 67 4.26 10.57 -12.84
C ASP A 67 4.87 9.56 -13.82
N ASP A 68 4.02 8.84 -14.54
CA ASP A 68 4.43 7.80 -15.47
C ASP A 68 4.23 8.27 -16.91
N PRO A 69 5.29 8.24 -17.76
CA PRO A 69 5.20 8.73 -19.14
C PRO A 69 4.18 8.00 -20.02
N GLU A 70 3.77 6.78 -19.67
CA GLU A 70 2.85 5.96 -20.47
C GLU A 70 1.41 6.04 -20.00
N VAL A 71 1.19 6.03 -18.68
CA VAL A 71 -0.16 5.97 -18.09
C VAL A 71 -0.59 7.27 -17.39
N GLY A 72 0.30 8.25 -17.26
CA GLY A 72 0.07 9.50 -16.55
C GLY A 72 0.24 9.38 -15.04
N GLU A 73 -0.18 10.40 -14.30
CA GLU A 73 -0.04 10.43 -12.84
C GLU A 73 -0.98 9.41 -12.17
N TYR A 74 -0.42 8.59 -11.26
CA TYR A 74 -1.19 7.69 -10.39
C TYR A 74 -0.62 7.63 -8.98
N ALA A 75 -1.43 7.17 -8.03
CA ALA A 75 -0.96 6.93 -6.67
C ALA A 75 -0.40 5.52 -6.51
N PHE A 76 0.80 5.42 -5.95
CA PHE A 76 1.45 4.15 -5.63
C PHE A 76 1.62 3.99 -4.12
N THR A 77 1.54 2.76 -3.63
CA THR A 77 1.76 2.44 -2.23
C THR A 77 3.25 2.48 -1.91
N ARG A 78 3.63 3.32 -0.94
CA ARG A 78 5.01 3.38 -0.43
C ARG A 78 5.27 2.27 0.58
N SER A 79 6.54 2.01 0.86
CA SER A 79 6.95 1.25 2.05
C SER A 79 6.28 1.84 3.31
N PRO A 80 5.65 1.00 4.16
CA PRO A 80 5.01 1.47 5.40
C PRO A 80 6.02 1.81 6.50
N ILE A 81 7.30 1.46 6.29
CA ILE A 81 8.40 1.63 7.24
C ILE A 81 9.05 3.00 7.00
N HIS A 82 9.15 3.79 8.07
CA HIS A 82 9.91 5.04 8.08
C HIS A 82 11.11 4.87 9.01
N LEU A 83 12.29 5.20 8.51
CA LEU A 83 13.54 5.17 9.26
C LEU A 83 14.08 6.60 9.31
N SER A 84 14.33 7.13 10.50
CA SER A 84 14.72 8.53 10.71
C SER A 84 16.03 8.92 10.03
N GLU A 85 16.92 7.96 9.81
CA GLU A 85 18.25 8.17 9.23
C GLU A 85 18.37 7.70 7.77
N ALA A 86 17.37 6.99 7.24
CA ALA A 86 17.41 6.52 5.86
C ALA A 86 16.82 7.58 4.92
N PRO A 87 17.42 7.79 3.73
CA PRO A 87 16.84 8.66 2.73
C PRO A 87 15.50 8.10 2.24
N GLU A 88 14.63 8.99 1.75
CA GLU A 88 13.41 8.54 1.08
C GLU A 88 13.73 7.83 -0.24
N LEU A 89 12.95 6.80 -0.56
CA LEU A 89 13.07 6.12 -1.84
C LEU A 89 12.64 7.05 -3.00
N PRO A 90 13.26 6.94 -4.19
CA PRO A 90 12.89 7.70 -5.37
C PRO A 90 11.43 7.50 -5.76
N LYS A 91 10.83 8.53 -6.35
CA LYS A 91 9.44 8.52 -6.86
C LYS A 91 9.39 8.34 -8.38
N ASN A 92 10.14 7.36 -8.87
CA ASN A 92 10.26 7.15 -10.30
C ASN A 92 9.20 6.15 -10.77
N ALA A 93 8.71 6.35 -11.99
CA ALA A 93 7.95 5.34 -12.71
C ALA A 93 8.79 4.08 -12.91
N ALA A 94 8.10 2.96 -13.17
CA ALA A 94 8.79 1.73 -13.55
C ALA A 94 9.59 1.96 -14.85
N PRO A 95 10.81 1.42 -14.97
CA PRO A 95 11.54 1.51 -16.22
C PRO A 95 10.78 0.77 -17.31
N LYS A 96 10.91 1.27 -18.55
CA LYS A 96 10.38 0.58 -19.72
C LYS A 96 11.14 -0.73 -19.94
N LEU A 97 10.56 -1.62 -20.75
CA LEU A 97 11.29 -2.76 -21.27
C LEU A 97 12.57 -2.27 -21.96
N GLY A 98 13.72 -2.75 -21.52
CA GLY A 98 15.02 -2.35 -22.06
C GLY A 98 15.55 -0.98 -21.59
N GLY A 99 14.83 -0.25 -20.75
CA GLY A 99 15.17 1.14 -20.38
C GLY A 99 16.50 1.31 -19.63
N ASP A 100 16.96 0.25 -18.96
CA ASP A 100 18.27 0.25 -18.27
C ASP A 100 19.32 -0.61 -18.99
N THR A 101 18.98 -1.23 -20.15
CA THR A 101 19.88 -2.18 -20.83
C THR A 101 21.20 -1.53 -21.20
N ASP A 102 21.18 -0.33 -21.77
CA ASP A 102 22.40 0.36 -22.21
C ASP A 102 23.33 0.68 -21.03
N TRP A 103 22.78 1.25 -19.97
CA TRP A 103 23.51 1.55 -18.73
C TRP A 103 24.13 0.30 -18.11
N VAL A 104 23.38 -0.81 -18.04
CA VAL A 104 23.92 -2.07 -17.50
C VAL A 104 25.07 -2.60 -18.37
N LEU A 105 24.89 -2.66 -19.69
CA LEU A 105 25.92 -3.22 -20.57
C LEU A 105 27.19 -2.38 -20.58
N ARG A 106 27.07 -1.05 -20.54
CA ARG A 106 28.20 -0.13 -20.64
C ARG A 106 28.82 0.17 -19.30
N ASP A 107 28.05 0.71 -18.36
CA ASP A 107 28.57 1.24 -17.10
C ASP A 107 28.79 0.15 -16.05
N VAL A 108 27.93 -0.89 -16.03
CA VAL A 108 28.05 -1.99 -15.06
C VAL A 108 28.96 -3.10 -15.57
N LEU A 109 28.79 -3.52 -16.83
CA LEU A 109 29.57 -4.63 -17.41
C LEU A 109 30.80 -4.20 -18.20
N GLY A 110 30.94 -2.91 -18.53
CA GLY A 110 32.11 -2.38 -19.21
C GLY A 110 32.23 -2.80 -20.68
N TYR A 111 31.11 -3.09 -21.35
CA TYR A 111 31.14 -3.48 -22.76
C TYR A 111 31.38 -2.26 -23.66
N ASP A 112 32.20 -2.46 -24.69
CA ASP A 112 32.44 -1.46 -25.71
C ASP A 112 31.27 -1.38 -26.72
N ASP A 113 31.28 -0.32 -27.54
CA ASP A 113 30.25 -0.09 -28.55
C ASP A 113 30.09 -1.30 -29.49
N ALA A 114 31.20 -1.90 -29.92
CA ALA A 114 31.18 -3.02 -30.84
C ALA A 114 30.44 -4.23 -30.26
N LYS A 115 30.67 -4.54 -28.99
CA LYS A 115 30.00 -5.66 -28.32
C LYS A 115 28.53 -5.35 -28.04
N VAL A 116 28.19 -4.13 -27.62
CA VAL A 116 26.79 -3.73 -27.40
C VAL A 116 26.00 -3.81 -28.71
N SER A 117 26.52 -3.24 -29.80
CA SER A 117 25.88 -3.31 -31.12
C SER A 117 25.67 -4.74 -31.59
N ALA A 118 26.67 -5.62 -31.42
CA ALA A 118 26.53 -7.02 -31.80
C ALA A 118 25.39 -7.74 -31.05
N LEU A 119 25.20 -7.45 -29.76
CA LEU A 119 24.12 -8.05 -28.95
C LEU A 119 22.73 -7.54 -29.37
N VAL A 120 22.62 -6.26 -29.72
CA VAL A 120 21.38 -5.67 -30.22
C VAL A 120 21.03 -6.23 -31.61
N GLU A 121 22.01 -6.27 -32.52
CA GLU A 121 21.82 -6.79 -33.89
C GLU A 121 21.46 -8.28 -33.93
N SER A 122 21.94 -9.05 -32.95
CA SER A 122 21.60 -10.47 -32.80
C SER A 122 20.32 -10.71 -31.98
N GLU A 123 19.58 -9.65 -31.65
CA GLU A 123 18.31 -9.70 -30.91
C GLU A 123 18.40 -10.42 -29.54
N ILE A 124 19.59 -10.43 -28.95
CA ILE A 124 19.82 -11.00 -27.61
C ILE A 124 19.33 -10.02 -26.54
N VAL A 125 19.44 -8.72 -26.81
CA VAL A 125 19.03 -7.62 -25.91
C VAL A 125 18.33 -6.51 -26.70
N GLU A 126 17.46 -5.77 -26.02
CA GLU A 126 16.80 -4.56 -26.53
C GLU A 126 17.17 -3.37 -25.63
N ILE A 127 17.46 -2.23 -26.26
CA ILE A 127 17.67 -0.94 -25.58
C ILE A 127 16.41 -0.10 -25.83
N GLY A 128 15.69 0.22 -24.74
CA GLY A 128 14.42 0.91 -24.75
C GLY A 128 14.47 2.36 -24.26
#